data_AF-A0A951ULJ4-F1
#
_entry.id   AF-A0A951ULJ4-F1
#
_cell.length_a   1.000
_cell.length_b   1.000
_cell.length_c   1.000
_cell.angle_alpha   90.00
_cell.angle_beta   90.00
_cell.angle_gamma   90.00
#
_symmetry.space_group_name_H-M   'P 1'
#
loop_
_entity.id
_entity.type
_entity.pdbx_description
1 polymer ?
#
loop_
_entity_poly.entity_id
_entity_poly.type
_entity_poly.pdbx_seq_one_letter_code
_entity_poly.pdbx_strand_id
1 'polypeptide(L)'
;MNSPELNNLPPIKLIPLNDESLPAGHDRQRKASTRPPTDIRWVKVLEFLRSNNLAPNSRKLYERELKRFLGWTQLHYHELRLRHFGQYKEYLMEVCRTDTGKSLSKSSINAGLAAI
;
A
#
# COMPACT_ATOMS: atom_id res chain seq x y z
N MET A 1 -52.18 15.25 5.41
CA MET A 1 -51.51 13.94 5.35
C MET A 1 -50.32 13.99 6.30
N ASN A 2 -50.43 13.37 7.47
CA ASN A 2 -49.33 13.26 8.43
C ASN A 2 -48.73 11.86 8.28
N SER A 3 -47.48 11.79 7.82
CA SER A 3 -46.76 10.53 7.60
C SER A 3 -46.36 9.90 8.94
N PRO A 4 -46.83 8.69 9.28
CA PRO A 4 -46.62 8.08 10.61
C PRO A 4 -45.26 7.38 10.79
N GLU A 5 -44.37 7.45 9.81
CA GLU A 5 -43.13 6.65 9.72
C GLU A 5 -41.97 7.14 10.61
N LEU A 6 -42.04 8.33 11.20
CA LEU A 6 -40.93 8.90 12.00
C LEU A 6 -40.95 8.52 13.49
N ASN A 7 -41.98 7.81 13.97
CA ASN A 7 -42.14 7.49 15.39
C ASN A 7 -41.45 6.18 15.83
N ASN A 8 -40.79 5.46 14.94
CA ASN A 8 -40.15 4.16 15.21
C ASN A 8 -38.62 4.21 15.16
N LEU A 9 -38.01 5.33 15.55
CA LEU A 9 -36.55 5.40 15.67
C LEU A 9 -36.11 4.92 17.07
N PRO A 10 -35.06 4.08 17.17
CA PRO A 10 -34.51 3.70 18.45
C PRO A 10 -33.95 4.93 19.17
N PRO A 11 -34.03 4.98 20.51
CA PRO A 11 -33.59 6.14 21.28
C PRO A 11 -32.09 6.38 21.07
N ILE A 12 -31.75 7.60 20.61
CA ILE A 12 -30.37 8.05 20.45
C ILE A 12 -29.75 8.18 21.84
N LYS A 13 -28.75 7.34 22.14
CA LYS A 13 -27.95 7.47 23.35
C LYS A 13 -26.84 8.47 23.09
N LEU A 14 -26.96 9.67 23.63
CA LEU A 14 -25.89 10.66 23.64
C LEU A 14 -24.84 10.22 24.66
N ILE A 15 -23.58 10.06 24.23
CA ILE A 15 -22.44 9.77 25.11
C ILE A 15 -21.83 11.13 25.51
N PRO A 16 -21.85 11.51 26.80
CA PRO A 16 -21.23 12.75 27.26
C PRO A 16 -19.71 12.65 27.14
N LEU A 17 -19.08 13.65 26.51
CA LEU A 17 -17.63 13.84 26.52
C LEU A 17 -17.25 14.67 27.75
N ASN A 18 -17.48 14.14 28.96
CA ASN A 18 -16.97 14.75 30.19
C ASN A 18 -15.72 13.99 30.65
N ASP A 19 -14.63 14.72 30.79
CA ASP A 19 -13.27 14.25 31.07
C ASP A 19 -13.02 13.91 32.56
N GLU A 20 -14.05 13.50 33.31
CA GLU A 20 -13.92 13.19 34.73
C GLU A 20 -14.37 11.75 35.07
N SER A 21 -13.37 10.89 35.23
CA SER A 21 -13.32 9.73 36.13
C SER A 21 -14.51 8.75 36.09
N LEU A 22 -14.46 7.80 35.15
CA LEU A 22 -15.26 6.57 35.19
C LEU A 22 -14.59 5.50 36.09
N PRO A 23 -15.37 4.75 36.90
CA PRO A 23 -14.85 3.67 37.73
C PRO A 23 -14.41 2.47 36.87
N ALA A 24 -13.29 1.89 37.27
CA ALA A 24 -12.64 0.74 36.64
C ALA A 24 -13.60 -0.45 36.46
N GLY A 25 -14.02 -0.71 35.22
CA GLY A 25 -14.85 -1.87 34.92
C GLY A 25 -15.20 -1.96 33.45
N HIS A 26 -14.51 -2.84 32.73
CA HIS A 26 -14.78 -3.26 31.34
C HIS A 26 -14.32 -2.33 30.22
N ASP A 27 -13.13 -1.75 30.36
CA ASP A 27 -12.29 -1.54 29.19
C ASP A 27 -11.61 -2.87 28.85
N ARG A 28 -12.29 -3.72 28.06
CA ARG A 28 -11.55 -4.68 27.25
C ARG A 28 -10.79 -3.83 26.24
N GLN A 29 -9.63 -3.34 26.66
CA GLN A 29 -8.56 -2.87 25.79
C GLN A 29 -8.30 -3.98 24.78
N ARG A 30 -9.04 -3.96 23.66
CA ARG A 30 -8.44 -4.33 22.39
C ARG A 30 -7.34 -3.31 22.24
N LYS A 31 -6.14 -3.65 22.72
CA LYS A 31 -4.91 -2.98 22.34
C LYS A 31 -4.98 -2.92 20.82
N ALA A 32 -5.37 -1.75 20.30
CA ALA A 32 -5.37 -1.51 18.87
C ALA A 32 -3.97 -1.88 18.45
N SER A 33 -3.85 -2.92 17.63
CA SER A 33 -2.55 -3.40 17.21
C SER A 33 -1.86 -2.20 16.56
N THR A 34 -0.85 -1.63 17.22
CA THR A 34 -0.01 -0.54 16.70
C THR A 34 0.89 -1.05 15.57
N ARG A 35 0.39 -1.98 14.75
CA ARG A 35 1.04 -2.37 13.53
C ARG A 35 0.86 -1.21 12.57
N PRO A 36 1.94 -0.75 11.92
CA PRO A 36 1.82 0.28 10.91
C PRO A 36 0.80 -0.17 9.86
N PRO A 37 0.05 0.77 9.25
CA PRO A 37 -0.84 0.45 8.15
C PRO A 37 -0.10 -0.40 7.11
N THR A 38 -0.66 -1.55 6.78
CA THR A 38 -0.08 -2.41 5.74
C THR A 38 -0.18 -1.67 4.41
N ASP A 39 0.94 -1.54 3.71
CA ASP A 39 0.94 -0.93 2.37
C ASP A 39 0.09 -1.78 1.43
N ILE A 40 -1.12 -1.29 1.14
CA ILE A 40 -2.09 -1.95 0.25
C ILE A 40 -1.52 -2.18 -1.15
N ARG A 41 -0.53 -1.37 -1.56
CA ARG A 41 0.15 -1.54 -2.85
C ARG A 41 0.95 -2.84 -2.85
N TRP A 42 1.66 -3.10 -1.76
CA TRP A 42 2.45 -4.33 -1.64
C TRP A 42 1.57 -5.58 -1.60
N VAL A 43 0.40 -5.52 -0.98
CA VAL A 43 -0.57 -6.63 -0.98
C VAL A 43 -0.94 -7.03 -2.41
N LYS A 44 -1.24 -6.06 -3.27
CA LYS A 44 -1.56 -6.32 -4.70
C LYS A 44 -0.39 -6.92 -5.46
N VAL A 45 0.86 -6.53 -5.17
CA VAL A 45 2.05 -7.18 -5.74
C VAL A 45 2.11 -8.66 -5.37
N LEU A 46 1.89 -8.98 -4.09
CA LEU A 46 1.92 -10.37 -3.63
C LEU A 46 0.83 -11.23 -4.28
N GLU A 47 -0.36 -10.66 -4.48
CA GLU A 47 -1.45 -11.30 -5.22
C GLU A 47 -1.06 -11.54 -6.68
N PHE A 48 -0.53 -10.52 -7.36
CA PHE A 48 -0.02 -10.66 -8.73
C PHE A 48 1.04 -11.76 -8.85
N LEU A 49 2.04 -11.78 -7.97
CA LEU A 49 3.11 -12.79 -8.00
C LEU A 49 2.61 -14.21 -7.67
N ARG A 50 1.50 -14.33 -6.94
CA ARG A 50 0.88 -15.63 -6.63
C ARG A 50 0.02 -16.14 -7.78
N SER A 51 -0.71 -15.25 -8.44
CA SER A 51 -1.62 -15.61 -9.54
C SER A 51 -0.90 -15.86 -10.87
N ASN A 52 0.34 -15.37 -11.02
CA ASN A 52 1.15 -15.63 -12.20
C ASN A 52 2.05 -16.86 -12.02
N ASN A 53 2.09 -17.72 -13.03
CA ASN A 53 2.95 -18.92 -13.07
C ASN A 53 4.41 -18.56 -13.42
N LEU A 54 5.02 -17.70 -12.62
CA LEU A 54 6.43 -17.30 -12.78
C LEU A 54 7.37 -18.38 -12.27
N ALA A 55 8.43 -18.65 -13.04
CA ALA A 55 9.55 -19.45 -12.56
C ALA A 55 10.16 -18.80 -11.29
N PRO A 56 10.74 -19.58 -10.35
CA PRO A 56 11.22 -19.06 -9.07
C PRO A 56 12.19 -17.87 -9.19
N ASN A 57 13.10 -17.91 -10.17
CA ASN A 57 14.07 -16.83 -10.41
C ASN A 57 13.39 -15.57 -10.97
N SER A 58 12.48 -15.74 -11.93
CA SER A 58 11.69 -14.63 -12.49
C SER A 58 10.80 -13.99 -11.42
N ARG A 59 10.20 -14.80 -10.53
CA ARG A 59 9.41 -14.30 -9.40
C ARG A 59 10.25 -13.40 -8.49
N LYS A 60 11.43 -13.85 -8.06
CA LYS A 60 12.35 -13.05 -7.23
C LYS A 60 12.77 -11.75 -7.92
N LEU A 61 13.03 -11.82 -9.22
CA LEU A 61 13.37 -10.65 -10.03
C LEU A 61 12.21 -9.64 -10.03
N TYR A 62 11.00 -10.06 -10.39
CA TYR A 62 9.83 -9.19 -10.43
C TYR A 62 9.52 -8.60 -9.05
N GLU A 63 9.60 -9.41 -7.99
CA GLU A 63 9.40 -8.94 -6.62
C GLU A 63 10.36 -7.80 -6.27
N ARG A 64 11.65 -7.95 -6.59
CA ARG A 64 12.68 -6.94 -6.33
C ARG A 64 12.41 -5.64 -7.11
N GLU A 65 12.10 -5.75 -8.40
CA GLU A 65 11.91 -4.58 -9.26
C GLU A 65 10.59 -3.85 -8.96
N LEU A 66 9.51 -4.58 -8.67
CA LEU A 66 8.23 -3.99 -8.22
C LEU A 66 8.37 -3.29 -6.87
N LYS A 67 9.12 -3.88 -5.93
CA LYS A 67 9.42 -3.23 -4.64
C LYS A 67 10.19 -1.92 -4.84
N ARG A 68 11.19 -1.93 -5.74
CA ARG A 68 11.96 -0.72 -6.10
C ARG A 68 11.05 0.35 -6.70
N PHE A 69 10.18 -0.01 -7.64
CA PHE A 69 9.27 0.92 -8.30
C PHE A 69 8.29 1.57 -7.32
N LEU A 70 7.68 0.79 -6.43
CA LEU A 70 6.75 1.31 -5.43
C LEU A 70 7.44 2.20 -4.38
N GLY A 71 8.69 1.87 -4.02
CA GLY A 71 9.51 2.68 -3.13
C GLY A 71 9.98 3.99 -3.76
N TRP A 72 10.24 3.99 -5.07
CA TRP A 72 10.61 5.19 -5.82
C TRP A 72 9.41 6.11 -6.07
N THR A 73 8.30 5.56 -6.57
CA THR A 73 7.10 6.37 -6.89
C THR A 73 6.42 6.90 -5.64
N GLN A 74 6.29 6.07 -4.60
CA GLN A 74 5.45 6.35 -3.42
C GLN A 74 3.98 6.66 -3.75
N LEU A 75 3.55 6.40 -4.99
CA LEU A 75 2.20 6.63 -5.49
C LEU A 75 1.35 5.37 -5.31
N HIS A 76 0.04 5.56 -5.18
CA HIS A 76 -0.96 4.50 -5.37
C HIS A 76 -1.18 4.21 -6.85
N TYR A 77 -1.67 3.00 -7.16
CA TYR A 77 -1.86 2.55 -8.54
C TYR A 77 -2.78 3.45 -9.39
N HIS A 78 -3.79 4.06 -8.78
CA HIS A 78 -4.71 4.96 -9.48
C HIS A 78 -4.10 6.33 -9.80
N GLU A 79 -2.96 6.67 -9.18
CA GLU A 79 -2.23 7.92 -9.40
C GLU A 79 -1.11 7.75 -10.45
N LEU A 80 -0.80 6.50 -10.83
CA LEU A 80 0.19 6.19 -11.84
C LEU A 80 -0.28 6.70 -13.22
N ARG A 81 0.63 7.39 -13.91
CA ARG A 81 0.44 7.97 -15.24
C ARG A 81 1.61 7.58 -16.12
N LEU A 82 1.41 7.57 -17.43
CA LEU A 82 2.43 7.18 -18.42
C LEU A 82 3.78 7.89 -18.20
N ARG A 83 3.75 9.18 -17.85
CA ARG A 83 4.96 9.96 -17.55
C ARG A 83 5.82 9.36 -16.42
N HIS A 84 5.21 8.75 -15.41
CA HIS A 84 5.93 8.17 -14.27
C HIS A 84 6.77 6.97 -14.70
N PHE A 85 6.35 6.23 -15.74
CA PHE A 85 7.13 5.13 -16.31
C PHE A 85 8.36 5.66 -17.08
N GLY A 86 8.20 6.78 -17.80
CA GLY A 86 9.33 7.47 -18.46
C GLY A 86 10.35 7.98 -17.45
N GLN A 87 9.87 8.68 -16.41
CA GLN A 87 10.71 9.17 -15.31
C GLN A 87 11.39 8.03 -14.55
N TYR A 88 10.71 6.90 -14.37
CA TYR A 88 11.32 5.73 -13.74
C TYR A 88 12.43 5.13 -14.59
N LYS A 89 12.26 5.10 -15.92
CA LYS A 89 13.32 4.69 -16.84
C LYS A 89 14.56 5.59 -16.71
N GLU A 90 14.36 6.90 -16.69
CA GLU A 90 15.44 7.88 -16.48
C GLU A 90 16.13 7.64 -15.12
N TYR A 91 15.35 7.45 -14.06
CA TYR A 91 15.88 7.09 -12.74
C TYR A 91 16.75 5.82 -12.77
N LEU A 92 16.30 4.75 -13.45
CA LEU A 92 17.08 3.52 -13.58
C LEU A 92 18.39 3.72 -14.36
N MET A 93 18.41 4.63 -15.33
CA MET A 93 19.57 4.92 -16.18
C MET A 93 20.59 5.82 -15.49
N GLU A 94 20.13 6.86 -14.79
CA GLU A 94 20.97 7.98 -14.38
C GLU A 94 21.25 8.00 -12.87
N VAL A 95 20.27 7.59 -12.06
CA VAL A 95 20.31 7.74 -10.60
C VAL A 95 20.59 6.41 -9.93
N CYS A 96 19.97 5.33 -10.39
CA CYS A 96 20.05 4.03 -9.73
C CYS A 96 21.44 3.40 -9.89
N ARG A 97 22.02 2.98 -8.76
CA ARG A 97 23.34 2.36 -8.68
C ARG A 97 23.27 0.96 -8.07
N THR A 98 24.23 0.13 -8.42
CA THR A 98 24.48 -1.15 -7.74
C THR A 98 25.08 -0.89 -6.34
N ASP A 99 25.15 -1.93 -5.51
CA ASP A 99 25.80 -1.86 -4.19
C ASP A 99 27.28 -1.44 -4.27
N THR A 100 27.90 -1.65 -5.44
CA THR A 100 29.27 -1.22 -5.76
C THR A 100 29.35 0.20 -6.34
N GLY A 101 28.24 0.94 -6.36
CA GLY A 101 28.16 2.32 -6.87
C GLY A 101 28.12 2.45 -8.40
N LYS A 102 28.09 1.35 -9.15
CA LYS A 102 28.10 1.38 -10.63
C LYS A 102 26.69 1.62 -11.18
N SER A 103 26.60 2.21 -12.37
CA SER A 103 25.33 2.27 -13.11
C SER A 103 24.78 0.87 -13.38
N LEU A 104 23.46 0.75 -13.50
CA LEU A 104 22.82 -0.49 -13.92
C LEU A 104 23.21 -0.87 -15.35
N SER A 105 23.36 -2.18 -15.61
CA SER A 105 23.53 -2.67 -16.97
C SER A 105 22.23 -2.54 -17.77
N LYS A 106 22.33 -2.46 -19.10
CA LYS A 106 21.16 -2.41 -20.00
C LYS A 106 20.19 -3.57 -19.76
N SER A 107 20.70 -4.78 -19.52
CA SER A 107 19.88 -5.94 -19.17
C SER A 107 19.11 -5.74 -17.87
N SER A 108 19.76 -5.16 -16.84
CA SER A 108 19.11 -4.87 -15.56
C SER A 108 18.03 -3.80 -15.69
N ILE A 109 18.27 -2.76 -16.49
CA ILE A 109 17.27 -1.71 -16.76
C ILE A 109 16.07 -2.32 -17.48
N ASN A 110 16.29 -3.11 -18.53
CA ASN A 110 15.21 -3.78 -19.27
C ASN A 110 14.42 -4.75 -18.39
N ALA A 111 15.09 -5.49 -17.51
CA ALA A 111 14.44 -6.35 -16.53
C ALA A 111 13.55 -5.55 -15.56
N GLY A 112 14.04 -4.39 -15.09
CA GLY A 112 13.28 -3.46 -14.25
C GLY A 112 12.04 -2.90 -14.96
N LEU A 113 12.17 -2.53 -16.22
CA LEU A 113 11.04 -2.03 -17.03
C LEU A 113 10.04 -3.12 -17.38
N ALA A 114 10.49 -4.34 -17.66
CA ALA A 114 9.61 -5.45 -18.01
C ALA A 114 8.78 -5.96 -16.81
N ALA A 115 9.20 -5.66 -15.59
CA ALA A 115 8.50 -6.06 -14.38
C ALA A 115 7.27 -5.20 -14.05
N ILE A 116 7.09 -4.07 -14.73
CA ILE A 116 6.06 -3.05 -14.47
C ILE A 116 5.09 -2.99 -15.65
#